data_AF-A0A523FZN8-F1
#
_entry.id   AF-A0A523FZN8-F1
#
_cell.length_a   1.000
_cell.length_b   1.000
_cell.length_c   1.000
_cell.angle_alpha   90.00
_cell.angle_beta   90.00
_cell.angle_gamma   90.00
#
_symmetry.space_group_name_H-M   'P 1'
#
loop_
_entity.id
_entity.type
_entity.pdbx_description
1 polymer ?
#
loop_
_entity_poly.entity_id
_entity_poly.type
_entity_poly.pdbx_seq_one_letter_code
_entity_poly.pdbx_strand_id
1 'polypeptide(L)'
;MALYASNNVVQQSWRYFTFLQIEALDGYDKEIAGNYLVYVLVRDSTGAVVALSHIQILVGDVASNDRVYTCNSDSELFDTPMDKVVSVKKRNRTLPLKMICTDGSGNVMGAGDISAPIVQVLKSAPTEAVTEDDEEFLISGKGTDGNQFVFDPNTGVWQFNLKTKNFSGTGTYSISVAPGGTDVLLVSPTGTFVIQ
;
A
#
# COMPACT_ATOMS: atom_id res chain seq x y z
N MET A 1 -0.96 -22.84 -21.60
CA MET A 1 -0.52 -21.48 -21.95
C MET A 1 -1.71 -20.53 -21.81
N ALA A 2 -2.02 -20.05 -20.60
CA ALA A 2 -3.20 -19.21 -20.34
C ALA A 2 -3.06 -18.22 -19.16
N LEU A 3 -1.89 -18.15 -18.50
CA LEU A 3 -1.67 -17.29 -17.32
C LEU A 3 -1.39 -15.82 -17.65
N TYR A 4 -1.06 -15.49 -18.90
CA TYR A 4 -0.69 -14.13 -19.31
C TYR A 4 -1.88 -13.20 -19.58
N ALA A 5 -3.08 -13.74 -19.83
CA ALA A 5 -4.18 -12.93 -20.36
C ALA A 5 -4.89 -12.07 -19.30
N SER A 6 -4.68 -12.32 -18.01
CA SER A 6 -5.52 -11.74 -16.95
C SER A 6 -4.78 -10.92 -15.90
N ASN A 7 -3.44 -10.81 -15.99
CA ASN A 7 -2.60 -10.11 -15.01
C ASN A 7 -2.92 -10.45 -13.53
N ASN A 8 -3.40 -11.68 -13.29
CA ASN A 8 -3.96 -12.11 -12.01
C ASN A 8 -3.06 -13.20 -11.36
N VAL A 9 -1.74 -13.02 -11.49
CA VAL A 9 -0.74 -13.99 -11.04
C VAL A 9 -0.70 -14.06 -9.52
N VAL A 10 -0.90 -12.93 -8.84
CA VAL A 10 -0.83 -12.85 -7.37
C VAL A 10 -2.00 -13.61 -6.72
N GLN A 11 -3.24 -13.46 -7.20
CA GLN A 11 -4.41 -14.07 -6.56
C GLN A 11 -4.51 -15.59 -6.77
N GLN A 12 -3.75 -16.16 -7.71
CA GLN A 12 -3.70 -17.61 -7.93
C GLN A 12 -2.42 -18.24 -7.35
N SER A 13 -1.33 -17.48 -7.17
CA SER A 13 -0.02 -17.99 -6.73
C SER A 13 -0.03 -18.80 -5.41
N TRP A 14 -0.83 -18.37 -4.42
CA TRP A 14 -0.96 -19.05 -3.13
C TRP A 14 -1.76 -20.36 -3.19
N ARG A 15 -2.58 -20.56 -4.25
CA ARG A 15 -3.25 -21.86 -4.48
C ARG A 15 -2.30 -22.91 -5.09
N TYR A 16 -1.17 -22.52 -5.67
CA TYR A 16 -0.27 -23.46 -6.35
C TYR A 16 0.51 -24.37 -5.40
N PHE A 17 0.66 -24.01 -4.13
CA PHE A 17 1.31 -24.88 -3.14
C PHE A 17 0.54 -26.21 -2.95
N THR A 18 -0.79 -26.19 -3.11
CA THR A 18 -1.63 -27.37 -2.87
C THR A 18 -1.72 -28.33 -4.07
N PHE A 19 -1.54 -27.85 -5.31
CA PHE A 19 -1.80 -28.66 -6.52
C PHE A 19 -0.56 -29.27 -7.16
N LEU A 20 0.63 -28.71 -6.95
CA LEU A 20 1.84 -29.13 -7.68
C LEU A 20 2.78 -30.05 -6.89
N GLN A 21 2.45 -30.43 -5.64
CA GLN A 21 3.34 -31.22 -4.78
C GLN A 21 4.81 -30.75 -4.87
N ILE A 22 5.01 -29.43 -4.91
CA ILE A 22 6.35 -28.87 -4.87
C ILE A 22 6.85 -29.21 -3.47
N GLU A 23 7.93 -29.97 -3.38
CA GLU A 23 8.59 -30.21 -2.11
C GLU A 23 8.83 -28.86 -1.43
N ALA A 24 8.65 -28.79 -0.10
CA ALA A 24 8.87 -27.57 0.64
C ALA A 24 10.22 -26.98 0.22
N LEU A 25 10.21 -25.72 -0.21
CA LEU A 25 11.43 -24.99 -0.56
C LEU A 25 12.42 -25.17 0.58
N ASP A 26 13.63 -25.65 0.27
CA ASP A 26 14.64 -25.94 1.28
C ASP A 26 14.92 -24.66 2.10
N GLY A 27 14.65 -24.71 3.40
CA GLY A 27 14.74 -23.55 4.31
C GLY A 27 13.51 -22.63 4.40
N TYR A 28 12.41 -22.89 3.67
CA TYR A 28 11.13 -22.23 3.92
C TYR A 28 10.33 -22.99 4.97
N ASP A 29 10.15 -22.36 6.13
CA ASP A 29 9.22 -22.81 7.16
C ASP A 29 8.16 -21.73 7.40
N LYS A 30 6.93 -22.03 6.99
CA LYS A 30 5.80 -21.11 7.17
C LYS A 30 5.44 -20.86 8.63
N GLU A 31 5.90 -21.71 9.55
CA GLU A 31 5.66 -21.59 10.99
C GLU A 31 6.74 -20.74 11.69
N ILE A 32 7.85 -20.43 11.00
CA ILE A 32 8.92 -19.60 11.54
C ILE A 32 8.72 -18.16 11.08
N ALA A 33 8.60 -17.25 12.05
CA ALA A 33 8.58 -15.82 11.77
C ALA A 33 9.85 -15.38 11.03
N GLY A 34 9.71 -14.60 9.97
CA GLY A 34 10.82 -14.07 9.20
C GLY A 34 10.39 -13.27 7.97
N ASN A 35 11.36 -12.60 7.36
CA ASN A 35 11.25 -12.02 6.03
C ASN A 35 11.70 -13.07 5.01
N TYR A 36 10.78 -13.51 4.16
CA TYR A 36 11.04 -14.47 3.10
C TYR A 36 11.03 -13.76 1.76
N LEU A 37 12.12 -13.89 1.00
CA LEU A 37 12.17 -13.45 -0.38
C LEU A 37 11.81 -14.65 -1.27
N VAL A 38 10.62 -14.62 -1.85
CA VAL A 38 10.18 -15.60 -2.83
C VAL A 38 10.33 -14.99 -4.22
N TYR A 39 10.70 -15.81 -5.20
CA TYR A 39 10.74 -15.37 -6.58
C TYR A 39 9.83 -16.22 -7.46
N VAL A 40 9.20 -15.57 -8.44
CA VAL A 40 8.47 -16.23 -9.53
C VAL A 40 9.33 -16.07 -10.78
N LEU A 41 9.82 -17.18 -11.32
CA LEU A 41 10.51 -17.22 -12.60
C LEU A 41 9.63 -17.82 -13.68
N VAL A 42 9.72 -17.27 -14.89
CA VAL A 42 9.13 -17.85 -16.09
C VAL A 42 10.26 -18.27 -17.01
N ARG A 43 10.21 -19.52 -17.48
CA ARG A 43 11.12 -20.04 -18.50
C ARG A 43 10.39 -20.27 -19.82
N ASP A 44 11.09 -20.09 -20.93
CA ASP A 44 10.60 -20.49 -22.24
C ASP A 44 10.75 -22.00 -22.48
N SER A 45 10.39 -22.47 -23.68
CA SER A 45 10.49 -23.88 -24.08
C SER A 45 11.93 -24.40 -24.17
N THR A 46 12.93 -23.52 -24.19
CA THR A 46 14.36 -23.88 -24.17
C THR A 46 14.92 -23.96 -22.76
N GLY A 47 14.13 -23.55 -21.76
CA GLY A 47 14.54 -23.45 -20.36
C GLY A 47 15.19 -22.12 -19.99
N ALA A 48 15.29 -21.16 -20.91
CA ALA A 48 15.82 -19.83 -20.64
C ALA A 48 14.83 -19.01 -19.81
N VAL A 49 15.32 -18.27 -18.82
CA VAL A 49 14.48 -17.40 -17.98
C VAL A 49 14.10 -16.15 -18.76
N VAL A 50 12.80 -15.91 -18.95
CA VAL A 50 12.25 -14.77 -19.71
C VAL A 50 11.61 -13.70 -18.82
N ALA A 51 11.31 -14.03 -17.57
CA ALA A 51 10.84 -13.08 -16.57
C ALA A 51 11.19 -13.56 -15.15
N LEU A 52 11.44 -12.62 -14.25
CA LEU A 52 11.67 -12.84 -12.82
C LEU A 52 10.93 -11.76 -12.04
N SER A 53 10.14 -12.16 -11.06
CA SER A 53 9.50 -11.24 -10.10
C SER A 53 9.88 -11.64 -8.68
N HIS A 54 10.16 -10.65 -7.83
CA HIS A 54 10.46 -10.84 -6.42
C HIS A 54 9.23 -10.48 -5.59
N ILE A 55 8.93 -11.31 -4.60
CA ILE A 55 7.85 -11.12 -3.65
C ILE A 55 8.45 -11.25 -2.26
N GLN A 56 8.37 -10.19 -1.47
CA GLN A 56 8.72 -10.26 -0.06
C GLN A 56 7.48 -10.70 0.72
N ILE A 57 7.60 -11.81 1.43
CA ILE A 57 6.59 -12.32 2.36
C ILE A 57 7.12 -12.08 3.76
N LEU A 58 6.37 -11.32 4.56
CA LEU A 58 6.58 -11.28 5.99
C LEU A 58 5.72 -12.37 6.63
N VAL A 59 6.38 -13.37 7.22
CA VAL A 59 5.71 -14.28 8.16
C VAL A 59 6.03 -13.72 9.52
N GLY A 60 5.06 -13.15 10.22
CA GLY A 60 5.21 -12.85 11.63
C GLY A 60 4.63 -14.02 12.41
N ASP A 61 5.32 -14.48 13.45
CA ASP A 61 4.62 -14.82 14.67
C ASP A 61 4.09 -13.46 15.10
N VAL A 62 2.78 -13.22 14.93
CA VAL A 62 2.15 -12.00 15.41
C VAL A 62 2.37 -12.07 16.91
N ALA A 63 3.47 -11.46 17.38
CA ALA A 63 3.70 -11.23 18.79
C ALA A 63 2.37 -10.71 19.30
N SER A 64 1.81 -11.30 20.36
CA SER A 64 0.38 -11.21 20.70
C SER A 64 -0.18 -9.80 20.91
N ASN A 65 0.63 -8.77 20.71
CA ASN A 65 0.35 -7.36 20.86
C ASN A 65 0.34 -6.60 19.51
N ASP A 66 0.83 -7.17 18.41
CA ASP A 66 0.71 -6.53 17.09
C ASP A 66 -0.74 -6.62 16.63
N ARG A 67 -1.36 -5.46 16.45
CA ARG A 67 -2.77 -5.39 16.06
C ARG A 67 -2.86 -5.46 14.55
N VAL A 68 -3.72 -6.36 14.08
CA VAL A 68 -4.06 -6.50 12.67
C VAL A 68 -5.32 -5.70 12.40
N TYR A 69 -5.27 -4.79 11.43
CA TYR A 69 -6.36 -3.88 11.15
C TYR A 69 -6.48 -3.57 9.65
N THR A 70 -7.66 -3.10 9.25
CA THR A 70 -7.97 -2.60 7.91
C THR A 70 -8.41 -1.16 8.00
N CYS A 71 -7.94 -0.28 7.12
CA CYS A 71 -8.40 1.10 7.04
C CYS A 71 -9.07 1.37 5.70
N ASN A 72 -10.38 1.55 5.67
CA ASN A 72 -11.14 1.78 4.45
C ASN A 72 -12.20 2.87 4.70
N SER A 73 -12.80 3.38 3.63
CA SER A 73 -14.18 3.88 3.67
C SER A 73 -15.14 2.81 3.13
N ASP A 74 -16.41 3.14 2.97
CA ASP A 74 -17.43 2.28 2.34
C ASP A 74 -17.05 1.80 0.92
N SER A 75 -16.03 2.39 0.27
CA SER A 75 -15.67 2.13 -1.14
C SER A 75 -14.20 1.76 -1.41
N GLU A 76 -13.44 1.27 -0.42
CA GLU A 76 -11.97 1.02 -0.52
C GLU A 76 -11.12 2.26 -0.87
N LEU A 77 -11.76 3.43 -0.99
CA LEU A 77 -11.13 4.72 -1.24
C LEU A 77 -11.17 5.57 0.03
N PHE A 78 -10.59 6.76 -0.01
CA PHE A 78 -10.87 7.77 1.03
C PHE A 78 -12.29 8.32 0.87
N ASP A 79 -12.86 8.89 1.94
CA ASP A 79 -14.15 9.58 1.83
C ASP A 79 -14.09 10.76 0.85
N THR A 80 -15.29 11.25 0.47
CA THR A 80 -15.44 12.48 -0.29
C THR A 80 -14.56 13.61 0.24
N PRO A 81 -13.79 14.31 -0.62
CA PRO A 81 -13.84 14.29 -2.10
C PRO A 81 -12.83 13.37 -2.77
N MET A 82 -12.12 12.54 -1.99
CA MET A 82 -11.02 11.69 -2.46
C MET A 82 -11.48 10.28 -2.85
N ASP A 83 -12.80 10.08 -2.91
CA ASP A 83 -13.53 8.93 -3.46
C ASP A 83 -13.43 8.84 -5.00
N LYS A 84 -12.69 9.76 -5.62
CA LYS A 84 -12.45 9.87 -7.06
C LYS A 84 -11.17 10.65 -7.34
N VAL A 85 -10.77 10.67 -8.60
CA VAL A 85 -9.64 11.49 -9.04
C VAL A 85 -9.94 12.98 -8.83
N VAL A 86 -9.13 13.67 -8.04
CA VAL A 86 -9.29 15.10 -7.77
C VAL A 86 -8.37 15.94 -8.66
N SER A 87 -8.94 16.90 -9.40
CA SER A 87 -8.16 17.86 -10.19
C SER A 87 -7.81 19.10 -9.38
N VAL A 88 -6.51 19.44 -9.33
CA VAL A 88 -5.94 20.57 -8.59
C VAL A 88 -5.41 21.61 -9.58
N LYS A 89 -6.26 22.58 -9.94
CA LYS A 89 -5.94 23.65 -10.90
C LYS A 89 -5.05 24.77 -10.35
N LYS A 90 -4.98 24.88 -9.02
CA LYS A 90 -4.17 25.88 -8.33
C LYS A 90 -3.32 25.15 -7.30
N ARG A 91 -2.03 25.43 -7.28
CA ARG A 91 -1.14 24.97 -6.20
C ARG A 91 -1.62 25.58 -4.86
N ASN A 92 -1.28 24.93 -3.75
CA ASN A 92 -1.69 25.34 -2.39
C ASN A 92 -3.18 25.10 -2.06
N ARG A 93 -3.74 23.99 -2.53
CA ARG A 93 -5.00 23.41 -2.02
C ARG A 93 -4.73 22.41 -0.91
N THR A 94 -5.67 22.29 0.01
CA THR A 94 -5.72 21.21 1.00
C THR A 94 -6.68 20.13 0.51
N LEU A 95 -6.21 18.90 0.46
CA LEU A 95 -7.01 17.71 0.17
C LEU A 95 -7.27 16.98 1.49
N PRO A 96 -8.53 16.90 1.97
CA PRO A 96 -8.84 16.15 3.17
C PRO A 96 -8.86 14.65 2.85
N LEU A 97 -8.11 13.87 3.62
CA LEU A 97 -8.12 12.42 3.60
C LEU A 97 -8.84 11.95 4.85
N LYS A 98 -9.81 11.06 4.70
CA LYS A 98 -10.57 10.48 5.81
C LYS A 98 -10.78 8.99 5.58
N MET A 99 -10.70 8.22 6.66
CA MET A 99 -10.88 6.78 6.66
C MET A 99 -11.29 6.27 8.05
N ILE A 100 -11.87 5.08 8.10
CA ILE A 100 -12.16 4.37 9.34
C ILE A 100 -11.25 3.14 9.37
N CYS A 101 -10.59 2.91 10.50
CA CYS A 101 -9.79 1.73 10.71
C CYS A 101 -10.54 0.77 11.63
N THR A 102 -10.62 -0.52 11.25
CA THR A 102 -11.31 -1.56 12.02
C THR A 102 -10.43 -2.77 12.25
N ASP A 103 -10.66 -3.47 13.37
CA ASP A 103 -10.09 -4.80 13.61
C ASP A 103 -10.80 -5.89 12.79
N GLY A 104 -10.37 -7.14 12.93
CA GLY A 104 -11.00 -8.29 12.27
C GLY A 104 -12.43 -8.59 12.72
N SER A 105 -12.91 -7.97 13.80
CA SER A 105 -14.30 -8.07 14.28
C SER A 105 -15.17 -6.89 13.82
N GLY A 106 -14.60 -5.91 13.12
CA GLY A 106 -15.29 -4.70 12.68
C GLY A 106 -15.36 -3.59 13.72
N ASN A 107 -14.65 -3.69 14.85
CA ASN A 107 -14.59 -2.62 15.84
C ASN A 107 -13.67 -1.50 15.37
N VAL A 108 -14.06 -0.24 15.57
CA VAL A 108 -13.25 0.93 15.21
C VAL A 108 -12.00 1.01 16.09
N MET A 109 -10.84 1.18 15.45
CA MET A 109 -9.52 1.29 16.06
C MET A 109 -9.10 2.76 16.14
N GLY A 110 -9.00 3.30 17.36
CA GLY A 110 -8.61 4.69 17.60
C GLY A 110 -7.14 4.89 17.95
N ALA A 111 -6.79 6.10 18.38
CA ALA A 111 -5.41 6.46 18.75
C ALA A 111 -4.84 5.75 19.99
N GLY A 112 -5.70 5.17 20.83
CA GLY A 112 -5.27 4.29 21.93
C GLY A 112 -5.14 2.83 21.51
N ASP A 113 -5.57 2.51 20.30
CA ASP A 113 -5.60 1.15 19.79
C ASP A 113 -4.42 0.86 18.89
N ILE A 114 -4.20 1.70 17.88
CA ILE A 114 -3.11 1.55 16.91
C ILE A 114 -2.22 2.79 16.88
N SER A 115 -0.99 2.60 16.44
CA SER A 115 -0.12 3.71 16.05
C SER A 115 -0.75 4.50 14.91
N ALA A 116 -0.68 5.83 14.97
CA ALA A 116 -1.30 6.70 13.98
C ALA A 116 -0.82 6.37 12.55
N PRO A 117 -1.71 5.95 11.62
CA PRO A 117 -1.30 5.64 10.26
C PRO A 117 -0.62 6.83 9.58
N ILE A 118 0.24 6.56 8.60
CA ILE A 118 0.96 7.60 7.86
C ILE A 118 0.53 7.66 6.40
N VAL A 119 0.53 8.87 5.83
CA VAL A 119 0.26 9.07 4.41
C VAL A 119 1.54 8.89 3.56
N GLN A 120 1.37 8.26 2.41
CA GLN A 120 2.38 8.14 1.36
C GLN A 120 1.84 8.75 0.07
N VAL A 121 2.69 9.45 -0.67
CA VAL A 121 2.31 10.07 -1.95
C VAL A 121 3.38 9.78 -2.99
N LEU A 122 2.98 9.22 -4.13
CA LEU A 122 3.85 8.87 -5.23
C LEU A 122 3.38 9.59 -6.50
N LYS A 123 4.29 10.26 -7.20
CA LYS A 123 4.01 10.81 -8.54
C LYS A 123 4.08 9.66 -9.54
N SER A 124 3.03 9.47 -10.35
CA SER A 124 3.09 8.51 -11.45
C SER A 124 4.06 9.02 -12.51
N ALA A 125 5.03 8.19 -12.90
CA ALA A 125 5.92 8.50 -14.02
C ALA A 125 5.10 8.65 -15.32
N PRO A 126 5.44 9.61 -16.20
CA PRO A 126 4.91 9.61 -17.56
C PRO A 126 5.33 8.31 -18.28
N THR A 127 4.58 7.92 -19.30
CA THR A 127 4.83 6.71 -20.10
C THR A 127 6.11 6.76 -20.95
N GLU A 128 6.84 7.88 -20.89
CA GLU A 128 8.12 8.10 -21.55
C GLU A 128 9.26 7.79 -20.57
N ALA A 129 10.39 7.28 -21.07
CA ALA A 129 11.52 6.82 -20.26
C ALA A 129 11.95 7.89 -19.24
N VAL A 130 11.84 7.55 -17.96
CA VAL A 130 12.19 8.40 -16.82
C VAL A 130 13.69 8.72 -16.90
N THR A 131 14.05 10.01 -16.92
CA THR A 131 15.45 10.45 -16.72
C THR A 131 15.76 10.46 -15.23
N GLU A 132 16.99 10.07 -14.85
CA GLU A 132 17.45 9.94 -13.44
C GLU A 132 17.24 11.22 -12.58
N ASP A 133 17.04 12.39 -13.18
CA ASP A 133 16.75 13.64 -12.44
C ASP A 133 15.32 13.74 -11.84
N ASP A 134 14.43 12.77 -12.11
CA ASP A 134 13.12 12.65 -11.42
C ASP A 134 13.22 11.89 -10.08
N GLU A 135 14.44 11.62 -9.60
CA GLU A 135 14.81 10.89 -8.37
C GLU A 135 14.20 11.42 -7.07
N GLU A 136 13.53 12.58 -7.09
CA GLU A 136 12.63 12.99 -6.01
C GLU A 136 11.27 12.25 -6.13
N PHE A 137 11.32 10.93 -6.32
CA PHE A 137 10.27 10.04 -5.82
C PHE A 137 10.18 10.38 -4.34
N LEU A 138 9.15 11.12 -3.93
CA LEU A 138 8.98 11.61 -2.57
C LEU A 138 8.74 10.42 -1.62
N ILE A 139 9.83 9.70 -1.32
CA ILE A 139 9.92 8.64 -0.32
C ILE A 139 9.38 9.24 0.97
N SER A 140 8.47 8.50 1.57
CA SER A 140 7.98 8.64 2.94
C SER A 140 8.97 9.39 3.85
N GLY A 141 8.55 10.52 4.40
CA GLY A 141 9.23 11.08 5.58
C GLY A 141 10.22 12.23 5.38
N LYS A 142 9.87 13.29 4.64
CA LYS A 142 10.35 14.65 4.98
C LYS A 142 9.54 15.28 6.13
N GLY A 143 8.89 14.47 6.95
CA GLY A 143 8.08 14.89 8.09
C GLY A 143 8.56 14.22 9.37
N THR A 144 9.44 14.90 10.11
CA THR A 144 9.29 14.89 11.57
C THR A 144 8.01 15.67 11.88
N ASP A 145 7.05 15.05 12.57
CA ASP A 145 5.71 15.58 12.90
C ASP A 145 4.94 16.23 11.73
N GLY A 146 4.24 15.43 10.92
CA GLY A 146 3.32 16.02 9.92
C GLY A 146 2.78 15.15 8.80
N ASN A 147 3.03 13.84 8.78
CA ASN A 147 2.46 12.88 7.82
C ASN A 147 1.55 11.83 8.48
N GLN A 148 1.27 11.97 9.77
CA GLN A 148 0.40 11.08 10.53
C GLN A 148 -1.05 11.54 10.48
N PHE A 149 -1.97 10.59 10.34
CA PHE A 149 -3.38 10.84 10.55
C PHE A 149 -3.66 11.16 12.01
N VAL A 150 -4.70 11.95 12.26
CA VAL A 150 -5.20 12.27 13.61
C VAL A 150 -6.58 11.62 13.76
N PHE A 151 -6.79 10.89 14.85
CA PHE A 151 -8.08 10.29 15.16
C PHE A 151 -9.03 11.31 15.81
N ASP A 152 -10.26 11.40 15.31
CA ASP A 152 -11.34 12.16 15.96
C ASP A 152 -12.25 11.18 16.74
N PRO A 153 -12.21 11.21 18.09
CA PRO A 153 -12.98 10.27 18.91
C PRO A 153 -14.49 10.50 18.85
N ASN A 154 -14.95 11.66 18.37
CA ASN A 154 -16.39 11.93 18.26
C ASN A 154 -17.00 11.29 17.01
N THR A 155 -16.20 11.15 15.95
CA THR A 155 -16.65 10.60 14.67
C THR A 155 -16.12 9.19 14.41
N GLY A 156 -15.08 8.75 15.13
CA GLY A 156 -14.42 7.48 14.89
C GLY A 156 -13.56 7.46 13.62
N VAL A 157 -13.22 8.64 13.09
CA VAL A 157 -12.54 8.80 11.80
C VAL A 157 -11.09 9.21 11.99
N TRP A 158 -10.18 8.58 11.25
CA TRP A 158 -8.82 9.05 11.04
C TRP A 158 -8.79 10.08 9.93
N GLN A 159 -8.20 11.25 10.18
CA GLN A 159 -8.16 12.35 9.22
C GLN A 159 -6.77 12.95 9.03
N PHE A 160 -6.48 13.36 7.79
CA PHE A 160 -5.25 14.04 7.42
C PHE A 160 -5.53 15.13 6.39
N ASN A 161 -4.85 16.28 6.50
CA ASN A 161 -4.99 17.40 5.58
C ASN A 161 -3.76 17.53 4.68
N LEU A 162 -3.80 16.94 3.49
CA LEU A 162 -2.68 16.96 2.55
C LEU A 162 -2.59 18.32 1.84
N LYS A 163 -1.50 19.06 2.10
CA LYS A 163 -1.23 20.35 1.45
C LYS A 163 -0.51 20.13 0.12
N THR A 164 -1.13 20.55 -0.97
CA THR A 164 -0.57 20.37 -2.33
C THR A 164 0.54 21.35 -2.70
N LYS A 165 0.84 22.33 -1.83
CA LYS A 165 1.87 23.36 -2.08
C LYS A 165 3.28 22.79 -2.26
N ASN A 166 3.55 21.60 -1.73
CA ASN A 166 4.85 20.96 -1.76
C ASN A 166 5.08 20.11 -3.02
N PHE A 167 4.06 19.92 -3.87
CA PHE A 167 4.18 19.18 -5.13
C PHE A 167 4.40 20.16 -6.28
N SER A 168 5.61 20.18 -6.82
CA SER A 168 6.09 21.17 -7.80
C SER A 168 5.85 20.76 -9.26
N GLY A 169 5.70 19.46 -9.54
CA GLY A 169 5.43 18.93 -10.87
C GLY A 169 3.94 18.86 -11.20
N THR A 170 3.56 19.20 -12.43
CA THR A 170 2.28 18.77 -12.97
C THR A 170 2.28 17.25 -13.14
N GLY A 171 1.10 16.63 -13.17
CA GLY A 171 0.95 15.20 -13.35
C GLY A 171 0.02 14.54 -12.33
N THR A 172 -0.04 13.22 -12.40
CA THR A 172 -0.87 12.37 -11.55
C THR A 172 -0.09 11.92 -10.32
N TYR A 173 -0.73 12.00 -9.16
CA TYR A 173 -0.19 11.60 -7.88
C TYR A 173 -1.14 10.59 -7.23
N SER A 174 -0.59 9.45 -6.82
CA SER A 174 -1.27 8.41 -6.05
C SER A 174 -1.00 8.58 -4.57
N ILE A 175 -2.03 8.39 -3.76
CA ILE A 175 -1.98 8.45 -2.30
C ILE A 175 -2.29 7.06 -1.75
N SER A 176 -1.47 6.61 -0.80
CA SER A 176 -1.68 5.38 -0.03
C SER A 176 -1.46 5.64 1.46
N VAL A 177 -1.81 4.66 2.28
CA VAL A 177 -1.61 4.67 3.74
C VAL A 177 -0.69 3.53 4.12
N ALA A 178 0.21 3.78 5.05
CA ALA A 178 1.05 2.76 5.68
C ALA A 178 0.87 2.76 7.21
N PRO A 179 1.21 1.66 7.89
CA PRO A 179 1.27 1.64 9.35
C PRO A 179 2.20 2.72 9.90
N GLY A 180 1.85 3.31 11.04
CA GLY A 180 2.70 4.27 11.75
C GLY A 180 3.66 3.64 12.76
N GLY A 181 3.55 2.33 13.02
CA GLY A 181 4.30 1.59 14.03
C GLY A 181 4.50 0.14 13.63
N THR A 182 4.50 -0.78 14.60
CA THR A 182 4.65 -2.23 14.35
C THR A 182 3.32 -2.93 13.99
N ASP A 183 2.20 -2.21 14.12
CA ASP A 183 0.87 -2.73 13.77
C ASP A 183 0.80 -3.16 12.28
N VAL A 184 -0.06 -4.13 11.98
CA VAL A 184 -0.18 -4.72 10.64
C VAL A 184 -1.43 -4.20 9.93
N LEU A 185 -1.24 -3.43 8.86
CA LEU A 185 -2.30 -2.93 7.99
C LEU A 185 -2.55 -3.90 6.84
N LEU A 186 -3.73 -4.54 6.80
CA LEU A 186 -4.09 -5.51 5.76
C LEU A 186 -4.66 -4.86 4.50
N VAL A 187 -5.47 -3.82 4.66
CA VAL A 187 -6.13 -3.10 3.57
C VAL A 187 -6.07 -1.61 3.89
N SER A 188 -5.76 -0.80 2.90
CA SER A 188 -5.62 0.65 3.02
C SER A 188 -6.41 1.36 1.93
N PRO A 189 -6.95 2.57 2.17
CA PRO A 189 -7.61 3.30 1.13
C PRO A 189 -6.57 3.87 0.17
N THR A 190 -6.96 4.00 -1.10
CA THR A 190 -6.15 4.70 -2.09
C THR A 190 -6.85 5.96 -2.58
N GLY A 191 -6.08 6.92 -3.05
CA GLY A 191 -6.59 8.16 -3.62
C GLY A 191 -5.74 8.61 -4.78
N THR A 192 -6.29 9.43 -5.66
CA THR A 192 -5.53 10.02 -6.78
C THR A 192 -5.88 11.48 -6.93
N PHE A 193 -4.87 12.31 -7.19
CA PHE A 193 -5.08 13.69 -7.60
C PHE A 193 -4.17 14.06 -8.76
N VAL A 194 -4.60 15.05 -9.55
CA VAL A 194 -3.87 15.54 -10.72
C VAL A 194 -3.58 17.02 -10.52
N ILE A 195 -2.32 17.40 -10.60
CA ILE A 195 -1.91 18.81 -10.66
C ILE A 195 -1.82 19.21 -12.13
N GLN A 196 -2.61 20.22 -12.50
CA GLN A 196 -2.64 20.81 -13.84
C GLN A 196 -1.79 22.09 -13.91
#